data_AF-A0A5M9GWA0-F1
#
_entry.id   AF-A0A5M9GWA0-F1
#
_cell.length_a   1.000
_cell.length_b   1.000
_cell.length_c   1.000
_cell.angle_alpha   90.00
_cell.angle_beta   90.00
_cell.angle_gamma   90.00
#
_symmetry.space_group_name_H-M   'P 1'
#
loop_
_entity.id
_entity.type
_entity.pdbx_description
1 polymer ?
#
loop_
_entity_poly.entity_id
_entity_poly.type
_entity_poly.pdbx_seq_one_letter_code
_entity_poly.pdbx_strand_id
1 'polypeptide(L)'
;MLLDSGLGISLLIPKFWVIFGGLAVLTLMAYYFSLTGIRKGGEFSVYAILGAIIVKLLISMLFALVYLLRINVDKVIFVIDFISIYFLFSGFEIWVLLTNLRDQNKSE
;
A
#
# COMPACT_ATOMS: atom_id res chain seq x y z
N MET A 1 28.17 7.31 -31.06
CA MET A 1 28.49 5.88 -30.86
C MET A 1 29.55 5.82 -29.77
N LEU A 2 29.19 5.40 -28.55
CA LEU A 2 29.97 5.34 -27.27
C LEU A 2 29.47 6.19 -26.08
N LEU A 3 28.21 6.63 -26.05
CA LEU A 3 27.59 7.17 -24.82
C LEU A 3 26.12 6.73 -24.62
N ASP A 4 25.70 5.60 -25.19
CA ASP A 4 24.30 5.13 -25.09
C ASP A 4 24.18 3.67 -24.64
N SER A 5 25.15 3.18 -23.87
CA SER A 5 25.15 1.82 -23.35
C SER A 5 25.89 1.79 -22.02
N GLY A 6 25.15 1.82 -20.90
CA GLY A 6 25.79 1.75 -19.57
C GLY A 6 24.88 1.36 -18.43
N LEU A 7 23.61 1.79 -18.41
CA LEU A 7 22.66 1.40 -17.37
C LEU A 7 21.30 1.08 -17.98
N GLY A 8 21.25 0.06 -18.84
CA GLY A 8 20.00 -0.61 -19.24
C GLY A 8 19.40 -1.44 -18.10
N ILE A 9 19.48 -0.94 -16.87
CA ILE A 9 18.81 -1.52 -15.72
C ILE A 9 17.40 -0.94 -15.78
N SER A 10 16.44 -1.72 -16.26
CA SER A 10 15.03 -1.41 -16.04
C SER A 10 14.81 -1.43 -14.53
N LEU A 11 14.99 -0.27 -13.90
CA LEU A 11 14.89 -0.05 -12.47
C LEU A 11 13.46 -0.26 -11.98
N LEU A 12 12.48 -0.19 -12.91
CA LEU A 12 11.07 -0.36 -12.66
C LEU A 12 10.56 -1.65 -13.30
N ILE A 13 9.71 -2.38 -12.57
CA ILE A 13 8.99 -3.55 -13.10
C ILE A 13 8.12 -3.13 -14.32
N PRO A 14 8.01 -3.95 -15.38
CA PRO A 14 6.99 -3.76 -16.41
C PRO A 14 5.58 -3.56 -15.81
N LYS A 15 4.80 -2.60 -16.32
CA LYS A 15 3.48 -2.25 -15.75
C LYS A 15 3.51 -1.74 -14.30
N PHE A 16 4.64 -1.19 -13.82
CA PHE A 16 4.76 -0.53 -12.52
C PHE A 16 3.58 0.38 -12.17
N TRP A 17 3.18 1.24 -13.11
CA TRP A 17 2.06 2.18 -12.92
C TRP A 17 0.71 1.52 -12.60
N VAL A 18 0.48 0.28 -13.06
CA VAL A 18 -0.74 -0.48 -12.73
C VAL A 18 -0.70 -0.95 -11.29
N ILE A 19 0.47 -1.43 -10.82
CA ILE A 19 0.67 -1.83 -9.42
C ILE A 19 0.54 -0.61 -8.52
N PHE A 20 1.21 0.49 -8.89
CA PHE A 20 1.17 1.75 -8.18
C PHE A 20 -0.26 2.28 -8.05
N GLY A 21 -0.99 2.38 -9.17
CA GLY A 21 -2.39 2.82 -9.16
C GLY A 21 -3.31 1.88 -8.38
N GLY A 22 -3.12 0.57 -8.51
CA GLY A 22 -3.88 -0.43 -7.77
C GLY A 22 -3.69 -0.31 -6.25
N LEU A 23 -2.44 -0.19 -5.79
CA LEU A 23 -2.12 0.02 -4.38
C LEU A 23 -2.64 1.37 -3.88
N ALA A 24 -2.53 2.44 -4.67
CA ALA A 24 -3.07 3.75 -4.30
C ALA A 24 -4.58 3.71 -4.06
N VAL A 25 -5.34 3.11 -4.99
CA VAL A 25 -6.81 2.95 -4.86
C VAL A 25 -7.15 2.09 -3.64
N LEU A 26 -6.41 1.00 -3.45
CA LEU A 26 -6.61 0.11 -2.30
C LEU A 26 -6.37 0.83 -0.96
N THR A 27 -5.31 1.63 -0.87
CA THR A 27 -5.00 2.44 0.31
C THR A 27 -6.08 3.50 0.57
N LEU A 28 -6.58 4.16 -0.48
CA LEU A 28 -7.69 5.10 -0.32
C LEU A 28 -8.95 4.40 0.21
N MET A 29 -9.29 3.23 -0.33
CA MET A 29 -10.42 2.44 0.18
C MET A 29 -10.23 2.07 1.65
N ALA A 30 -9.07 1.53 2.02
CA ALA A 30 -8.77 1.14 3.41
C ALA A 30 -8.82 2.35 4.37
N TYR A 31 -8.34 3.51 3.92
CA TYR A 31 -8.48 4.77 4.65
C TYR A 31 -9.96 5.16 4.85
N TYR A 32 -10.79 5.12 3.80
CA TYR A 32 -12.22 5.44 3.90
C TYR A 32 -12.95 4.50 4.87
N PHE A 33 -12.71 3.19 4.80
CA PHE A 33 -13.30 2.22 5.73
C PHE A 33 -12.87 2.52 7.17
N SER A 34 -11.59 2.76 7.40
CA SER A 34 -11.06 3.12 8.71
C SER A 34 -11.69 4.41 9.24
N LEU A 35 -11.86 5.44 8.40
CA LEU A 35 -12.48 6.71 8.78
C LEU A 35 -13.93 6.53 9.24
N THR A 36 -14.70 5.65 8.58
CA THR A 36 -16.07 5.34 9.02
C THR A 36 -16.10 4.63 10.37
N GLY A 37 -15.10 3.81 10.66
CA GLY A 37 -14.94 3.14 11.96
C GLY A 37 -14.53 4.11 13.06
N ILE A 38 -13.55 4.99 12.78
CA ILE A 38 -13.10 6.07 13.66
C ILE A 38 -14.29 6.93 14.09
N ARG A 39 -15.13 7.36 13.14
CA ARG A 39 -16.34 8.17 13.45
C ARG A 39 -17.33 7.55 14.43
N LYS A 40 -17.34 6.21 14.61
CA LYS A 40 -18.21 5.54 15.58
C LYS A 40 -17.67 5.55 17.02
N GLY A 41 -16.40 5.93 17.20
CA GLY A 41 -15.76 6.07 18.52
C GLY A 41 -15.48 4.75 19.23
N GLY A 42 -14.80 4.85 20.39
CA GLY A 42 -14.52 3.74 21.29
C GLY A 42 -13.68 2.61 20.67
N GLU A 43 -13.85 1.39 21.19
CA GLU A 43 -13.10 0.19 20.79
C GLU A 43 -13.34 -0.20 19.32
N PHE A 44 -14.51 0.16 18.77
CA PHE A 44 -14.86 -0.12 17.37
C PHE A 44 -13.93 0.58 16.38
N SER A 45 -13.38 1.75 16.74
CA SER A 45 -12.42 2.49 15.92
C SER A 45 -11.14 1.69 15.69
N VAL A 46 -10.62 1.04 16.74
CA VAL A 46 -9.40 0.23 16.71
C VAL A 46 -9.61 -1.02 15.86
N TYR A 47 -10.74 -1.71 16.06
CA TYR A 47 -11.07 -2.90 15.26
C TYR A 47 -11.26 -2.59 13.78
N ALA A 48 -11.86 -1.44 13.45
CA ALA A 48 -12.03 -1.01 12.07
C ALA A 48 -10.69 -0.71 11.39
N ILE A 49 -9.77 -0.03 12.08
CA ILE A 49 -8.42 0.25 11.57
C ILE A 49 -7.65 -1.05 11.37
N LEU A 50 -7.64 -1.92 12.37
CA LEU A 50 -6.93 -3.19 12.31
C LEU A 50 -7.48 -4.06 11.18
N GLY A 51 -8.81 -4.14 11.05
CA GLY A 51 -9.48 -4.86 9.98
C GLY A 51 -9.12 -4.32 8.59
N ALA A 52 -9.17 -2.99 8.41
CA ALA A 52 -8.80 -2.37 7.14
C ALA A 52 -7.34 -2.65 6.76
N ILE A 53 -6.40 -2.53 7.71
CA ILE A 53 -4.98 -2.82 7.49
C ILE A 53 -4.78 -4.30 7.10
N ILE A 54 -5.42 -5.23 7.80
CA ILE A 54 -5.32 -6.67 7.50
C ILE A 54 -5.88 -6.97 6.11
N VAL A 55 -7.07 -6.46 5.79
CA VAL A 55 -7.70 -6.65 4.48
C VAL A 55 -6.82 -6.09 3.36
N LYS A 56 -6.28 -4.88 3.55
CA LYS A 56 -5.32 -4.27 2.61
C LYS A 56 -4.09 -5.14 2.41
N LEU A 57 -3.52 -5.66 3.50
CA LEU A 57 -2.35 -6.54 3.45
C LEU A 57 -2.65 -7.80 2.64
N LEU A 58 -3.77 -8.48 2.91
CA LEU A 58 -4.15 -9.70 2.20
C LEU A 58 -4.39 -9.45 0.70
N ILE A 59 -5.08 -8.36 0.35
CA ILE A 59 -5.32 -7.99 -1.05
C ILE A 59 -3.99 -7.65 -1.75
N SER A 60 -3.10 -6.92 -1.09
CA SER A 60 -1.80 -6.56 -1.65
C SER A 60 -0.93 -7.80 -1.91
N MET A 61 -0.97 -8.77 -0.98
CA MET A 61 -0.27 -10.05 -1.13
C MET A 61 -0.84 -10.88 -2.28
N LEU A 62 -2.18 -10.91 -2.42
CA LEU A 62 -2.83 -11.58 -3.53
C LEU A 62 -2.44 -10.94 -4.87
N PHE A 63 -2.37 -9.62 -4.93
CA PHE A 63 -1.94 -8.88 -6.10
C PHE A 63 -0.50 -9.20 -6.49
N ALA A 64 0.39 -9.25 -5.49
CA ALA A 64 1.78 -9.64 -5.70
C ALA A 64 1.91 -11.08 -6.24
N LEU A 65 1.15 -12.02 -5.68
CA LEU A 65 1.12 -13.41 -6.12
C LEU A 65 0.65 -13.53 -7.57
N VAL A 66 -0.48 -12.89 -7.92
CA VAL A 66 -1.02 -12.90 -9.29
C VAL A 66 -0.02 -12.32 -10.28
N TYR A 67 0.65 -11.23 -9.91
CA TYR A 67 1.65 -10.59 -10.76
C TYR A 67 2.84 -11.53 -11.03
N LEU A 68 3.38 -12.16 -9.98
CA LEU A 68 4.52 -13.07 -10.05
C LEU A 68 4.22 -14.34 -10.86
N LEU A 69 2.96 -14.79 -10.88
CA LEU A 69 2.51 -15.93 -11.68
C LEU A 69 2.27 -15.59 -13.16
N ARG A 70 1.91 -14.35 -13.48
CA ARG A 70 1.55 -13.93 -14.85
C ARG A 70 2.71 -13.34 -15.64
N ILE A 71 3.70 -12.75 -14.98
CA ILE A 71 4.76 -11.99 -15.63
C ILE A 71 6.11 -12.58 -15.23
N ASN A 72 6.89 -12.99 -16.23
CA ASN A 72 8.28 -13.40 -16.04
C ASN A 72 9.14 -12.13 -15.85
N VAL A 73 9.30 -11.73 -14.60
CA VAL A 73 10.17 -10.63 -14.17
C VAL A 73 11.19 -11.14 -13.18
N ASP A 74 12.30 -10.43 -13.08
CA ASP A 74 13.25 -10.63 -12.01
C ASP A 74 12.55 -10.46 -10.66
N LYS A 75 12.55 -11.54 -9.87
CA LYS A 75 11.86 -11.60 -8.59
C LYS A 75 12.42 -10.57 -7.60
N VAL A 76 13.71 -10.27 -7.68
CA VAL A 76 14.38 -9.33 -6.76
C VAL A 76 13.94 -7.92 -7.06
N ILE A 77 13.97 -7.52 -8.34
CA ILE A 77 13.48 -6.19 -8.79
C ILE A 77 12.01 -6.03 -8.44
N PHE A 78 11.21 -7.09 -8.64
CA PHE A 78 9.79 -7.09 -8.27
C PHE A 78 9.57 -6.82 -6.78
N VAL A 79 10.28 -7.55 -5.91
CA VAL A 79 10.13 -7.42 -4.46
C VAL A 79 10.53 -6.02 -3.99
N ILE A 80 11.64 -5.47 -4.51
CA ILE A 80 12.12 -4.13 -4.14
C ILE A 80 11.08 -3.07 -4.51
N ASP A 81 10.59 -3.07 -5.75
CA ASP A 81 9.59 -2.09 -6.18
C ASP A 81 8.28 -2.23 -5.41
N PHE A 82 7.79 -3.47 -5.25
CA PHE A 82 6.53 -3.73 -4.57
C PHE A 82 6.61 -3.32 -3.09
N ILE A 83 7.68 -3.68 -2.38
CA ILE A 83 7.83 -3.34 -0.97
C ILE A 83 8.02 -1.84 -0.77
N SER A 84 8.75 -1.16 -1.65
CA SER A 84 8.92 0.30 -1.60
C SER A 84 7.58 1.02 -1.75
N ILE A 85 6.76 0.64 -2.74
CA ILE A 85 5.44 1.24 -2.94
C ILE A 85 4.50 0.91 -1.77
N TYR A 86 4.45 -0.36 -1.36
CA TYR A 86 3.60 -0.81 -0.26
C TYR A 86 3.93 -0.08 1.03
N PHE A 87 5.22 0.10 1.34
CA PHE A 87 5.68 0.78 2.54
C PHE A 87 5.38 2.28 2.50
N LEU A 88 5.57 2.93 1.34
CA LEU A 88 5.24 4.35 1.15
C LEU A 88 3.74 4.61 1.43
N PHE A 89 2.86 3.83 0.81
CA PHE A 89 1.42 3.99 1.02
C PHE A 89 0.97 3.58 2.42
N SER A 90 1.53 2.50 2.98
CA SER A 90 1.19 2.06 4.33
C SER A 90 1.67 3.03 5.40
N GLY A 91 2.87 3.58 5.26
CA GLY A 91 3.41 4.57 6.19
C GLY A 91 2.56 5.83 6.20
N PHE A 92 2.20 6.34 5.02
CA PHE A 92 1.29 7.48 4.89
C PHE A 92 -0.07 7.19 5.54
N GLU A 93 -0.70 6.06 5.20
CA GLU A 93 -2.00 5.68 5.74
C GLU A 93 -2.01 5.56 7.26
N ILE A 94 -1.07 4.79 7.83
CA ILE A 94 -0.97 4.60 9.28
C ILE A 94 -0.75 5.94 9.98
N TRP A 95 0.09 6.82 9.44
CA TRP A 95 0.31 8.15 10.00
C TRP A 95 -0.97 9.00 10.03
N VAL A 96 -1.73 9.01 8.93
CA VAL A 96 -3.02 9.73 8.87
C VAL A 96 -4.06 9.10 9.80
N LEU A 97 -4.12 7.78 9.91
CA LEU A 97 -5.07 7.10 10.81
C LEU A 97 -4.75 7.37 12.28
N LEU A 98 -3.48 7.29 12.67
CA LEU A 98 -3.05 7.57 14.04
C LEU A 98 -3.28 9.02 14.44
N THR A 99 -3.08 9.97 13.53
CA THR A 99 -3.36 11.39 13.80
C THR A 99 -4.85 11.65 14.01
N ASN A 100 -5.72 11.06 13.17
CA ASN A 100 -7.17 11.14 13.36
C ASN A 100 -7.64 10.48 14.67
N LEU A 101 -7.04 9.33 15.03
CA LEU A 101 -7.36 8.65 16.30
C LEU A 101 -6.97 9.49 17.51
N ARG A 102 -5.80 10.14 17.45
CA ARG A 102 -5.30 11.00 18.52
C ARG A 102 -6.21 12.20 18.77
N ASP A 103 -6.78 12.77 17.71
CA ASP A 103 -7.68 13.91 17.84
C ASP A 103 -9.05 13.50 18.42
N GLN A 104 -9.56 12.30 18.10
CA GLN A 104 -10.76 11.77 18.76
C GLN A 104 -10.58 11.55 20.26
N ASN A 105 -9.45 10.96 20.67
CA ASN A 105 -9.16 10.68 22.08
C ASN A 105 -8.95 11.95 22.94
N LYS A 106 -8.88 13.14 22.33
CA LYS A 106 -8.87 14.44 23.04
C LYS A 106 -10.25 15.07 23.18
N SER A 107 -11.24 14.58 22.43
CA SER A 107 -12.61 15.11 22.40
C SER A 107 -13.60 14.30 23.26
N GLU A 108 -13.18 13.14 23.75
CA GLU A 108 -13.79 12.43 24.90
C GLU A 108 -13.20 12.93 26.22
#